data_AF-A0A928PLH7-F1
#
_entry.id   AF-A0A928PLH7-F1
#
_cell.length_a   1.000
_cell.length_b   1.000
_cell.length_c   1.000
_cell.angle_alpha   90.00
_cell.angle_beta   90.00
_cell.angle_gamma   90.00
#
_symmetry.space_group_name_H-M   'P 1'
#
loop_
_entity.id
_entity.type
_entity.pdbx_description
1 polymer ?
#
loop_
_entity_poly.entity_id
_entity_poly.type
_entity_poly.pdbx_seq_one_letter_code
_entity_poly.pdbx_strand_id
1 'polypeptide(L)'
;MRKYNYFDDDQDDIQSLISSFDAPKEEKKEAIDKSLKEIADSRTEHARRERKKSREEKELDDFLQGKKSDTSPSRDKKPEKKPETKSEKKPEKGEILDAVKAFSKKSGEKIVSVAHAVKEGSIAEEFEKLSKKKKTRVTVIMVFVFFLFFALMVAGTLRAVDSENKRIAKFNEDAGKVCSQCITKYGNSGYENLYSAYGITGYRMTGLSYAREMDFNNDNVSELLVCCDEGGVYFTEVWGYNNHDEFICFYRDESTQTEKKSDDAWITIYVKNNKYYLGVHSGDKLEKVDLYQLRGTSFEKKYSADYDAAAQAFSFDGKVDATSFERIKLAVLVEEKAVVNADKVSKTVESFIGPNGVSNLISLSQNINNAYYEVVDEYNQTYGKAKVVKKNGLCYVDGLAVVDLTDFDGDGKDELVLIYRKPVKVRDSDAQGNYISKVEDKYYIEIYRYNSGKAILAYKNESISNSLGESEDMYYIIKKKNGKSYYCVNAFSVQESGRVISATSSTFKFDGIQFSQQYEAAYRTNYGYTHYYIDDTEVYSKSEFDKKGYSVPLFNGEEKYDSKTYTVTFLQRKLLKAERMDDRVDETIRNIRTLNTSYSGDTE
;
A
#
# COMPACT_ATOMS: atom_id res chain seq x y z
N MET A 1 -23.36 14.82 -4.34
CA MET A 1 -22.06 14.18 -4.65
C MET A 1 -21.20 15.15 -5.44
N ARG A 2 -19.99 15.48 -4.94
CA ARG A 2 -18.98 16.21 -5.73
C ARG A 2 -18.43 15.25 -6.78
N LYS A 3 -18.47 15.63 -8.06
CA LYS A 3 -17.76 14.94 -9.14
C LYS A 3 -16.25 15.12 -8.88
N TYR A 4 -15.55 14.03 -8.65
CA TYR A 4 -14.09 14.00 -8.80
C TYR A 4 -13.82 13.68 -10.27
N ASN A 5 -13.39 14.68 -11.04
CA ASN A 5 -12.85 14.45 -12.39
C ASN A 5 -11.54 13.67 -12.24
N TYR A 6 -11.43 12.54 -12.94
CA TYR A 6 -10.42 11.54 -12.65
C TYR A 6 -9.19 11.58 -13.59
N PHE A 7 -9.17 12.38 -14.68
CA PHE A 7 -8.10 12.29 -15.69
C PHE A 7 -7.83 13.57 -16.53
N ASP A 8 -8.12 14.78 -16.05
CA ASP A 8 -7.93 16.00 -16.88
C ASP A 8 -6.48 16.53 -16.94
N ASP A 9 -5.54 16.04 -16.12
CA ASP A 9 -4.17 16.61 -16.07
C ASP A 9 -3.18 15.95 -17.08
N ASP A 10 -3.58 14.90 -17.81
CA ASP A 10 -2.65 14.06 -18.59
C ASP A 10 -2.41 14.52 -20.05
N GLN A 11 -3.18 15.46 -20.62
CA GLN A 11 -3.00 15.81 -22.05
C GLN A 11 -1.97 16.92 -22.30
N ASP A 12 -1.91 17.96 -21.48
CA ASP A 12 -1.03 19.12 -21.72
C ASP A 12 0.43 18.85 -21.28
N ASP A 13 0.62 18.11 -20.19
CA ASP A 13 1.95 17.83 -19.63
C ASP A 13 2.75 16.84 -20.49
N ILE A 14 2.06 15.85 -21.09
CA ILE A 14 2.67 14.83 -21.97
C ILE A 14 3.07 15.44 -23.33
N GLN A 15 2.28 16.36 -23.89
CA GLN A 15 2.66 17.05 -25.12
C GLN A 15 3.87 17.97 -24.93
N SER A 16 3.98 18.65 -23.77
CA SER A 16 5.16 19.46 -23.44
C SER A 16 6.42 18.58 -23.32
N LEU A 17 6.32 17.41 -22.68
CA LEU A 17 7.42 16.48 -22.53
C LEU A 17 7.85 15.87 -23.86
N ILE A 18 6.91 15.45 -24.72
CA ILE A 18 7.22 14.89 -26.04
C ILE A 18 7.91 15.93 -26.94
N SER A 19 7.48 17.20 -26.90
CA SER A 19 8.11 18.27 -27.67
C SER A 19 9.54 18.63 -27.20
N SER A 20 9.91 18.27 -25.96
CA SER A 20 11.24 18.52 -25.40
C SER A 20 12.30 17.51 -25.81
N PHE A 21 11.93 16.34 -26.36
CA PHE A 21 12.87 15.28 -26.70
C PHE A 21 13.74 15.57 -27.94
N ASP A 22 13.30 16.48 -28.81
CA ASP A 22 14.02 16.87 -30.04
C ASP A 22 14.90 18.14 -29.88
N ALA A 23 14.93 18.78 -28.70
CA ALA A 23 15.69 20.02 -28.48
C ALA A 23 17.18 19.80 -28.10
N PRO A 24 18.08 20.76 -28.41
CA PRO A 24 19.49 20.76 -27.97
C PRO A 24 19.65 20.71 -26.44
N LYS A 25 20.77 20.15 -25.96
CA LYS A 25 21.01 19.84 -24.54
C LYS A 25 20.86 21.02 -23.55
N GLU A 26 21.12 22.26 -23.97
CA GLU A 26 20.99 23.44 -23.09
C GLU A 26 19.53 23.86 -22.88
N GLU A 27 18.69 23.82 -23.92
CA GLU A 27 17.25 24.12 -23.83
C GLU A 27 16.49 23.05 -23.03
N LYS A 28 16.93 21.78 -23.09
CA LYS A 28 16.39 20.69 -22.25
C LYS A 28 16.53 20.96 -20.76
N LYS A 29 17.66 21.55 -20.33
CA LYS A 29 17.91 21.81 -18.91
C LYS A 29 17.04 22.95 -18.37
N GLU A 30 16.86 24.00 -19.17
CA GLU A 30 16.04 25.16 -18.81
C GLU A 30 14.54 24.81 -18.78
N ALA A 31 14.07 23.98 -19.71
CA ALA A 31 12.69 23.48 -19.71
C ALA A 31 12.39 22.58 -18.49
N ILE A 32 13.30 21.67 -18.14
CA ILE A 32 13.16 20.80 -16.97
C ILE A 32 13.17 21.62 -15.66
N ASP A 33 14.07 22.59 -15.53
CA ASP A 33 14.12 23.45 -14.33
C ASP A 33 12.85 24.32 -14.18
N LYS A 34 12.26 24.76 -15.30
CA LYS A 34 11.00 25.51 -15.30
C LYS A 34 9.81 24.63 -14.88
N SER A 35 9.69 23.43 -15.43
CA SER A 35 8.63 22.49 -15.06
C SER A 35 8.76 22.02 -13.59
N LEU A 36 9.98 21.78 -13.10
CA LEU A 36 10.21 21.45 -11.70
C LEU A 36 9.79 22.57 -10.74
N LYS A 37 9.97 23.83 -11.16
CA LYS A 37 9.55 25.00 -10.39
C LYS A 37 8.04 25.16 -10.36
N GLU A 38 7.36 24.96 -11.49
CA GLU A 38 5.89 24.99 -11.58
C GLU A 38 5.24 23.86 -10.75
N ILE A 39 5.83 22.65 -10.75
CA ILE A 39 5.41 21.53 -9.90
C ILE A 39 5.61 21.86 -8.41
N ALA A 40 6.72 22.50 -8.04
CA ALA A 40 6.98 22.90 -6.66
C ALA A 40 5.99 23.98 -6.16
N ASP A 41 5.65 24.94 -7.01
CA ASP A 41 4.68 25.99 -6.71
C ASP A 41 3.26 25.43 -6.59
N SER A 42 2.86 24.50 -7.47
CA SER A 42 1.58 23.77 -7.40
C SER A 42 1.45 22.93 -6.12
N ARG A 43 2.50 22.19 -5.74
CA ARG A 43 2.54 21.43 -4.47
C ARG A 43 2.40 22.34 -3.25
N THR A 44 3.00 23.52 -3.29
CA THR A 44 2.92 24.51 -2.21
C THR A 44 1.53 25.12 -2.09
N GLU A 45 0.85 25.35 -3.23
CA GLU A 45 -0.53 25.83 -3.25
C GLU A 45 -1.53 24.75 -2.79
N HIS A 46 -1.34 23.50 -3.21
CA HIS A 46 -2.13 22.35 -2.75
C HIS A 46 -2.01 22.16 -1.23
N ALA A 47 -0.78 22.22 -0.68
CA ALA A 47 -0.55 22.17 0.75
C ALA A 47 -1.21 23.33 1.52
N ARG A 48 -1.29 24.54 0.93
CA ARG A 48 -2.04 25.66 1.51
C ARG A 48 -3.55 25.43 1.51
N ARG A 49 -4.10 24.85 0.43
CA ARG A 49 -5.54 24.54 0.31
C ARG A 49 -5.96 23.44 1.29
N GLU A 50 -5.15 22.41 1.47
CA GLU A 50 -5.41 21.33 2.44
C GLU A 50 -5.31 21.79 3.89
N ARG A 51 -4.33 22.67 4.22
CA ARG A 51 -4.27 23.30 5.55
C ARG A 51 -5.49 24.16 5.84
N LYS A 52 -6.01 24.87 4.83
CA LYS A 52 -7.24 25.68 4.96
C LYS A 52 -8.47 24.81 5.18
N LYS A 53 -8.63 23.71 4.44
CA LYS A 53 -9.70 22.73 4.66
C LYS A 53 -9.64 22.10 6.04
N SER A 54 -8.45 21.65 6.49
CA SER A 54 -8.30 21.04 7.82
C SER A 54 -8.67 22.01 8.95
N ARG A 55 -8.45 23.31 8.74
CA ARG A 55 -8.82 24.36 9.70
C ARG A 55 -10.32 24.62 9.70
N GLU A 56 -10.96 24.65 8.52
CA GLU A 56 -12.41 24.80 8.38
C GLU A 56 -13.16 23.57 8.93
N GLU A 57 -12.65 22.36 8.73
CA GLU A 57 -13.18 21.12 9.32
C GLU A 57 -13.02 21.08 10.84
N LYS A 58 -11.87 21.53 11.36
CA LYS A 58 -11.65 21.63 12.81
C LYS A 58 -12.53 22.69 13.48
N GLU A 59 -12.74 23.84 12.83
CA GLU A 59 -13.67 24.88 13.31
C GLU A 59 -15.13 24.39 13.27
N LEU A 60 -15.49 23.52 12.32
CA LEU A 60 -16.81 22.88 12.25
C LEU A 60 -16.99 21.81 13.34
N ASP A 61 -15.97 21.00 13.62
CA ASP A 61 -15.98 19.99 14.69
C ASP A 61 -16.01 20.61 16.09
N ASP A 62 -15.23 21.68 16.33
CA ASP A 62 -15.23 22.40 17.60
C ASP A 62 -16.59 23.08 17.86
N PHE A 63 -17.29 23.53 16.80
CA PHE A 63 -18.65 24.06 16.87
C PHE A 63 -19.70 22.98 17.16
N LEU A 64 -19.59 21.80 16.54
CA LEU A 64 -20.48 20.65 16.78
C LEU A 64 -20.28 20.03 18.18
N GLN A 65 -19.08 20.14 18.75
CA GLN A 65 -18.75 19.64 20.10
C GLN A 65 -18.94 20.68 21.22
N GLY A 66 -19.37 21.90 20.91
CA GLY A 66 -19.70 22.92 21.92
C GLY A 66 -18.50 23.50 22.68
N LYS A 67 -17.27 23.41 22.14
CA LYS A 67 -16.08 23.99 22.76
C LYS A 67 -15.95 25.46 22.36
N LYS A 68 -16.02 26.38 23.32
CA LYS A 68 -15.73 27.80 23.09
C LYS A 68 -14.21 28.03 23.13
N SER A 69 -13.63 28.47 22.01
CA SER A 69 -12.28 29.06 22.00
C SER A 69 -12.37 30.57 22.19
N ASP A 70 -11.85 31.06 23.32
CA ASP A 70 -11.65 32.49 23.58
C ASP A 70 -10.48 33.02 22.75
N THR A 71 -10.77 33.82 21.73
CA THR A 71 -9.86 34.89 21.28
C THR A 71 -10.67 36.00 20.61
N SER A 72 -10.78 37.13 21.29
CA SER A 72 -11.12 38.42 20.66
C SER A 72 -9.89 38.96 19.92
N PRO A 73 -10.10 39.77 18.87
CA PRO A 73 -9.50 41.09 18.92
C PRO A 73 -10.44 42.22 18.46
N SER A 74 -10.05 43.40 18.94
CA SER A 74 -10.76 44.67 18.98
C SER A 74 -10.70 45.48 17.68
N ARG A 75 -11.85 46.13 17.38
CA ARG A 75 -12.08 47.56 17.06
C ARG A 75 -11.47 48.25 15.83
N ASP A 76 -12.39 49.01 15.21
CA ASP A 76 -12.30 50.35 14.59
C ASP A 76 -12.06 50.47 13.08
N LYS A 77 -13.13 50.77 12.32
CA LYS A 77 -13.45 52.16 11.86
C LYS A 77 -14.82 52.27 11.15
N LYS A 78 -15.38 53.49 11.25
CA LYS A 78 -16.74 53.98 10.92
C LYS A 78 -16.81 54.55 9.46
N PRO A 79 -17.91 55.17 8.97
CA PRO A 79 -18.67 54.73 7.79
C PRO A 79 -18.71 55.75 6.63
N GLU A 80 -19.21 55.36 5.44
CA GLU A 80 -19.69 56.35 4.45
C GLU A 80 -20.79 55.81 3.51
N LYS A 81 -21.48 56.77 2.87
CA LYS A 81 -22.91 56.84 2.51
C LYS A 81 -23.38 56.05 1.27
N LYS A 82 -24.69 55.75 1.27
CA LYS A 82 -25.61 55.39 0.16
C LYS A 82 -25.71 56.49 -0.94
N PRO A 83 -26.10 56.18 -2.21
CA PRO A 83 -27.53 56.12 -2.58
C PRO A 83 -27.94 54.96 -3.52
N GLU A 84 -29.26 54.86 -3.68
CA GLU A 84 -30.11 53.75 -4.15
C GLU A 84 -30.04 53.41 -5.65
N THR A 85 -30.37 52.15 -6.01
CA THR A 85 -31.34 51.84 -7.07
C THR A 85 -31.79 50.37 -7.03
N LYS A 86 -33.08 50.14 -7.29
CA LYS A 86 -33.80 48.85 -7.26
C LYS A 86 -33.33 47.92 -8.40
N SER A 87 -33.05 46.65 -8.08
CA SER A 87 -33.27 45.52 -9.00
C SER A 87 -33.65 44.28 -8.17
N GLU A 88 -34.67 43.55 -8.61
CA GLU A 88 -35.16 42.31 -8.00
C GLU A 88 -34.04 41.26 -7.99
N LYS A 89 -33.68 40.76 -6.81
CA LYS A 89 -32.80 39.59 -6.62
C LYS A 89 -33.54 38.52 -5.83
N LYS A 90 -33.55 37.28 -6.35
CA LYS A 90 -33.90 36.06 -5.61
C LYS A 90 -33.13 36.00 -4.29
N PRO A 91 -33.72 35.52 -3.18
CA PRO A 91 -33.02 35.46 -1.90
C PRO A 91 -31.85 34.47 -1.97
N GLU A 92 -30.67 34.91 -1.53
CA GLU A 92 -29.48 34.09 -1.39
C GLU A 92 -29.63 33.11 -0.21
N LYS A 93 -29.01 31.92 -0.32
CA LYS A 93 -29.01 30.81 0.66
C LYS A 93 -28.70 31.21 2.12
N GLY A 94 -28.10 32.38 2.36
CA GLY A 94 -27.77 32.88 3.69
C GLY A 94 -28.97 33.37 4.52
N GLU A 95 -29.95 34.05 3.90
CA GLU A 95 -31.11 34.60 4.62
C GLU A 95 -32.07 33.50 5.12
N ILE A 96 -32.13 32.38 4.39
CA ILE A 96 -32.89 31.18 4.80
C ILE A 96 -32.22 30.51 6.01
N LEU A 97 -30.89 30.50 6.07
CA LEU A 97 -30.14 29.89 7.16
C LEU A 97 -30.27 30.69 8.46
N ASP A 98 -30.33 32.02 8.37
CA ASP A 98 -30.51 32.89 9.54
C ASP A 98 -31.96 32.91 10.04
N ALA A 99 -32.95 32.77 9.13
CA ALA A 99 -34.34 32.53 9.51
C ALA A 99 -34.52 31.16 10.21
N VAL A 100 -33.83 30.12 9.75
CA VAL A 100 -33.83 28.78 10.36
C VAL A 100 -33.10 28.77 11.71
N LYS A 101 -31.99 29.50 11.86
CA LYS A 101 -31.28 29.68 13.14
C LYS A 101 -32.10 30.49 14.15
N ALA A 102 -32.80 31.53 13.71
CA ALA A 102 -33.71 32.31 14.55
C ALA A 102 -34.94 31.49 14.97
N PHE A 103 -35.47 30.64 14.09
CA PHE A 103 -36.56 29.71 14.40
C PHE A 103 -36.10 28.60 15.37
N SER A 104 -34.91 28.05 15.18
CA SER A 104 -34.26 27.06 16.06
C SER A 104 -34.06 27.60 17.48
N LYS A 105 -33.53 28.83 17.63
CA LYS A 105 -33.22 29.43 18.93
C LYS A 105 -34.47 29.79 19.74
N LYS A 106 -35.59 30.15 19.10
CA LYS A 106 -36.85 30.49 19.76
C LYS A 106 -37.77 29.28 20.01
N SER A 107 -37.54 28.18 19.29
CA SER A 107 -38.33 26.95 19.37
C SER A 107 -37.65 25.86 20.23
N GLY A 108 -36.31 25.88 20.35
CA GLY A 108 -35.54 24.88 21.11
C GLY A 108 -35.89 24.81 22.60
N GLU A 109 -36.13 25.94 23.26
CA GLU A 109 -36.52 25.96 24.68
C GLU A 109 -37.95 25.43 24.93
N LYS A 110 -38.85 25.51 23.93
CA LYS A 110 -40.20 24.94 24.01
C LYS A 110 -40.27 23.48 23.56
N ILE A 111 -39.37 23.03 22.71
CA ILE A 111 -39.33 21.63 22.23
C ILE A 111 -38.80 20.70 23.33
N VAL A 112 -37.86 21.15 24.17
CA VAL A 112 -37.35 20.36 25.31
C VAL A 112 -38.40 20.20 26.41
N SER A 113 -39.22 21.23 26.70
CA SER A 113 -40.31 21.12 27.67
C SER A 113 -41.42 20.18 27.20
N VAL A 114 -41.73 20.16 25.90
CA VAL A 114 -42.73 19.27 25.31
C VAL A 114 -42.22 17.83 25.22
N ALA A 115 -40.94 17.61 24.90
CA ALA A 115 -40.32 16.29 24.92
C ALA A 115 -40.28 15.68 26.33
N HIS A 116 -40.11 16.51 27.37
CA HIS A 116 -40.23 16.07 28.77
C HIS A 116 -41.67 15.71 29.14
N ALA A 117 -42.65 16.52 28.72
CA ALA A 117 -44.08 16.27 28.96
C ALA A 117 -44.63 15.04 28.22
N VAL A 118 -44.11 14.73 27.02
CA VAL A 118 -44.45 13.51 26.25
C VAL A 118 -43.91 12.25 26.93
N LYS A 119 -42.76 12.34 27.61
CA LYS A 119 -42.12 11.21 28.31
C LYS A 119 -42.80 10.89 29.65
N GLU A 120 -43.47 11.87 30.26
CA GLU A 120 -44.19 11.73 31.54
C GLU A 120 -45.71 11.50 31.37
N GLY A 121 -46.22 11.39 30.14
CA GLY A 121 -47.63 11.02 29.89
C GLY A 121 -48.68 12.07 30.28
N SER A 122 -48.31 13.34 30.50
CA SER A 122 -49.25 14.39 30.96
C SER A 122 -49.76 15.32 29.85
N ILE A 123 -49.75 14.88 28.58
CA ILE A 123 -50.27 15.67 27.44
C ILE A 123 -51.75 16.05 27.67
N ALA A 124 -52.52 15.22 28.39
CA ALA A 124 -53.92 15.49 28.71
C ALA A 124 -54.12 16.69 29.67
N GLU A 125 -53.22 16.89 30.65
CA GLU A 125 -53.36 17.95 31.66
C GLU A 125 -53.00 19.35 31.14
N GLU A 126 -52.04 19.46 30.21
CA GLU A 126 -51.75 20.75 29.54
C GLU A 126 -52.83 21.11 28.51
N PHE A 127 -53.46 20.13 27.86
CA PHE A 127 -54.53 20.34 26.89
C PHE A 127 -55.82 20.89 27.54
N GLU A 128 -56.10 20.47 28.78
CA GLU A 128 -57.29 20.91 29.53
C GLU A 128 -57.20 22.39 29.95
N LYS A 129 -55.99 22.88 30.27
CA LYS A 129 -55.74 24.30 30.61
C LYS A 129 -55.90 25.25 29.42
N LEU A 130 -55.59 24.81 28.19
CA LEU A 130 -55.65 25.63 26.98
C LEU A 130 -57.04 25.64 26.30
N SER A 131 -57.95 24.77 26.72
CA SER A 131 -59.26 24.51 26.11
C SER A 131 -60.37 25.54 26.47
N LYS A 132 -60.14 26.46 27.43
CA LYS A 132 -61.20 27.33 28.01
C LYS A 132 -61.64 28.57 27.22
N LYS A 133 -61.19 28.80 25.97
CA LYS A 133 -61.73 29.86 25.09
C LYS A 133 -61.96 29.37 23.65
N LYS A 134 -63.19 29.55 23.13
CA LYS A 134 -63.66 29.05 21.82
C LYS A 134 -62.80 29.48 20.61
N LYS A 135 -62.22 30.69 20.63
CA LYS A 135 -61.34 31.19 19.53
C LYS A 135 -59.91 30.62 19.57
N THR A 136 -59.47 30.05 20.69
CA THR A 136 -58.12 29.50 20.88
C THR A 136 -58.03 28.01 20.52
N ARG A 137 -59.18 27.30 20.49
CA ARG A 137 -59.24 25.87 20.14
C ARG A 137 -58.80 25.57 18.71
N VAL A 138 -59.22 26.36 17.73
CA VAL A 138 -58.89 26.12 16.31
C VAL A 138 -57.41 26.34 16.03
N THR A 139 -56.81 27.40 16.59
CA THR A 139 -55.38 27.68 16.43
C THR A 139 -54.51 26.63 17.11
N VAL A 140 -54.90 26.16 18.31
CA VAL A 140 -54.17 25.09 19.03
C VAL A 140 -54.27 23.75 18.29
N ILE A 141 -55.44 23.42 17.72
CA ILE A 141 -55.61 22.21 16.90
C ILE A 141 -54.77 22.30 15.61
N MET A 142 -54.76 23.44 14.92
CA MET A 142 -53.94 23.62 13.71
C MET A 142 -52.44 23.49 13.99
N VAL A 143 -51.97 24.08 15.09
CA VAL A 143 -50.57 23.96 15.52
C VAL A 143 -50.25 22.51 15.87
N PHE A 144 -51.13 21.80 16.55
CA PHE A 144 -50.95 20.38 16.88
C PHE A 144 -50.89 19.49 15.63
N VAL A 145 -51.78 19.71 14.66
CA VAL A 145 -51.78 18.98 13.38
C VAL A 145 -50.50 19.27 12.59
N PHE A 146 -50.01 20.51 12.58
CA PHE A 146 -48.74 20.88 11.94
C PHE A 146 -47.54 20.20 12.62
N PHE A 147 -47.50 20.16 13.95
CA PHE A 147 -46.45 19.44 14.70
C PHE A 147 -46.50 17.93 14.45
N LEU A 148 -47.70 17.33 14.36
CA LEU A 148 -47.87 15.91 14.04
C LEU A 148 -47.37 15.59 12.63
N PHE A 149 -47.71 16.45 11.65
CA PHE A 149 -47.23 16.32 10.27
C PHE A 149 -45.70 16.45 10.19
N PHE A 150 -45.12 17.43 10.89
CA PHE A 150 -43.67 17.61 10.94
C PHE A 150 -42.96 16.42 11.60
N ALA A 151 -43.49 15.88 12.70
CA ALA A 151 -42.97 14.69 13.35
C ALA A 151 -43.02 13.44 12.44
N LEU A 152 -44.09 13.27 11.66
CA LEU A 152 -44.20 12.20 10.66
C LEU A 152 -43.19 12.36 9.52
N MET A 153 -42.94 13.59 9.07
CA MET A 153 -41.95 13.88 8.03
C MET A 153 -40.53 13.57 8.52
N VAL A 154 -40.20 13.99 9.75
CA VAL A 154 -38.91 13.70 10.40
C VAL A 154 -38.74 12.21 10.68
N ALA A 155 -39.80 11.51 11.12
CA ALA A 155 -39.76 10.06 11.29
C ALA A 155 -39.60 9.32 9.95
N GLY A 156 -40.19 9.84 8.87
CA GLY A 156 -40.01 9.33 7.51
C GLY A 156 -38.57 9.50 7.01
N THR A 157 -37.97 10.67 7.20
CA THR A 157 -36.57 10.90 6.82
C THR A 157 -35.60 10.09 7.67
N LEU A 158 -35.84 9.95 8.99
CA LEU A 158 -35.03 9.09 9.86
C LEU A 158 -35.11 7.61 9.46
N ARG A 159 -36.28 7.11 9.08
CA ARG A 159 -36.46 5.74 8.56
C ARG A 159 -35.77 5.52 7.23
N ALA A 160 -35.83 6.49 6.32
CA ALA A 160 -35.14 6.41 5.03
C ALA A 160 -33.61 6.34 5.23
N VAL A 161 -33.07 7.18 6.11
CA VAL A 161 -31.63 7.18 6.48
C VAL A 161 -31.23 5.85 7.14
N ASP A 162 -32.04 5.32 8.06
CA ASP A 162 -31.78 4.02 8.69
C ASP A 162 -31.81 2.85 7.68
N SER A 163 -32.74 2.88 6.71
CA SER A 163 -32.81 1.86 5.66
C SER A 163 -31.62 1.94 4.69
N GLU A 164 -31.18 3.14 4.34
CA GLU A 164 -30.03 3.35 3.45
C GLU A 164 -28.74 2.90 4.13
N ASN A 165 -28.54 3.24 5.41
CA ASN A 165 -27.41 2.78 6.21
C ASN A 165 -27.35 1.25 6.33
N LYS A 166 -28.52 0.59 6.50
CA LYS A 166 -28.59 -0.88 6.53
C LYS A 166 -28.18 -1.51 5.20
N ARG A 167 -28.62 -0.94 4.07
CA ARG A 167 -28.26 -1.43 2.74
C ARG A 167 -26.76 -1.29 2.47
N ILE A 168 -26.17 -0.13 2.82
CA ILE A 168 -24.73 0.11 2.69
C ILE A 168 -23.95 -0.87 3.57
N ALA A 169 -24.35 -1.04 4.83
CA ALA A 169 -23.69 -1.99 5.74
C ALA A 169 -23.75 -3.43 5.22
N LYS A 170 -24.90 -3.85 4.68
CA LYS A 170 -25.06 -5.18 4.08
C LYS A 170 -24.18 -5.37 2.86
N PHE A 171 -24.20 -4.42 1.92
CA PHE A 171 -23.31 -4.43 0.74
C PHE A 171 -21.83 -4.53 1.14
N ASN A 172 -21.39 -3.70 2.08
CA ASN A 172 -20.01 -3.70 2.55
C ASN A 172 -19.60 -5.06 3.15
N GLU A 173 -20.47 -5.67 3.96
CA GLU A 173 -20.22 -7.00 4.53
C GLU A 173 -20.06 -8.07 3.43
N ASP A 174 -21.00 -8.13 2.48
CA ASP A 174 -21.01 -9.17 1.46
C ASP A 174 -19.93 -8.95 0.39
N ALA A 175 -19.67 -7.70 -0.02
CA ALA A 175 -18.53 -7.34 -0.86
C ALA A 175 -17.20 -7.66 -0.17
N GLY A 176 -17.09 -7.39 1.14
CA GLY A 176 -15.94 -7.75 1.95
C GLY A 176 -15.68 -9.26 1.98
N LYS A 177 -16.74 -10.09 2.03
CA LYS A 177 -16.63 -11.55 1.93
C LYS A 177 -16.09 -11.99 0.57
N VAL A 178 -16.61 -11.44 -0.53
CA VAL A 178 -16.14 -11.76 -1.90
C VAL A 178 -14.67 -11.37 -2.07
N CYS A 179 -14.28 -10.16 -1.65
CA CYS A 179 -12.88 -9.73 -1.69
C CYS A 179 -11.98 -10.64 -0.84
N SER A 180 -12.44 -11.06 0.35
CA SER A 180 -11.69 -11.98 1.22
C SER A 180 -11.51 -13.36 0.58
N GLN A 181 -12.53 -13.87 -0.12
CA GLN A 181 -12.44 -15.13 -0.87
C GLN A 181 -11.44 -15.02 -2.02
N CYS A 182 -11.48 -13.93 -2.78
CA CYS A 182 -10.54 -13.64 -3.84
C CYS A 182 -9.11 -13.58 -3.30
N ILE A 183 -8.89 -12.87 -2.20
CA ILE A 183 -7.60 -12.78 -1.50
C ILE A 183 -7.11 -14.16 -1.05
N THR A 184 -8.01 -14.97 -0.47
CA THR A 184 -7.66 -16.31 0.00
C THR A 184 -7.24 -17.22 -1.15
N LYS A 185 -7.92 -17.10 -2.31
CA LYS A 185 -7.68 -17.98 -3.46
C LYS A 185 -6.50 -17.54 -4.32
N TYR A 186 -6.37 -16.23 -4.57
CA TYR A 186 -5.44 -15.68 -5.56
C TYR A 186 -4.34 -14.81 -4.94
N GLY A 187 -4.45 -14.43 -3.67
CA GLY A 187 -3.52 -13.57 -2.96
C GLY A 187 -4.01 -12.13 -2.78
N ASN A 188 -3.36 -11.41 -1.85
CA ASN A 188 -3.61 -9.98 -1.63
C ASN A 188 -3.37 -9.14 -2.90
N SER A 189 -3.95 -7.95 -2.94
CA SER A 189 -3.57 -6.93 -3.93
C SER A 189 -2.07 -6.63 -3.83
N GLY A 190 -1.38 -6.79 -4.95
CA GLY A 190 0.05 -6.53 -5.07
C GLY A 190 0.43 -6.25 -6.51
N TYR A 191 1.73 -6.24 -6.77
CA TYR A 191 2.26 -6.10 -8.12
C TYR A 191 3.61 -6.79 -8.25
N GLU A 192 4.00 -7.15 -9.47
CA GLU A 192 5.30 -7.73 -9.77
C GLU A 192 5.96 -7.10 -11.00
N ASN A 193 7.29 -7.12 -11.00
CA ASN A 193 8.10 -6.62 -12.08
C ASN A 193 8.16 -7.65 -13.23
N LEU A 194 7.86 -7.23 -14.45
CA LEU A 194 7.85 -8.12 -15.62
C LEU A 194 9.24 -8.36 -16.22
N TYR A 195 10.24 -7.57 -15.86
CA TYR A 195 11.58 -7.61 -16.45
C TYR A 195 12.34 -8.87 -16.02
N SER A 196 12.31 -9.21 -14.73
CA SER A 196 13.05 -10.36 -14.20
C SER A 196 12.55 -11.70 -14.74
N ALA A 197 11.25 -11.83 -14.97
CA ALA A 197 10.62 -13.06 -15.45
C ALA A 197 10.56 -13.13 -16.99
N TYR A 198 10.36 -12.01 -17.68
CA TYR A 198 10.03 -11.99 -19.11
C TYR A 198 10.86 -11.00 -19.95
N GLY A 199 11.76 -10.23 -19.35
CA GLY A 199 12.53 -9.19 -20.05
C GLY A 199 11.69 -8.00 -20.54
N ILE A 200 10.48 -7.83 -20.00
CA ILE A 200 9.52 -6.79 -20.40
C ILE A 200 9.58 -5.63 -19.39
N THR A 201 9.69 -4.41 -19.88
CA THR A 201 9.63 -3.22 -19.03
C THR A 201 8.21 -3.00 -18.52
N GLY A 202 8.04 -2.92 -17.20
CA GLY A 202 6.78 -2.57 -16.55
C GLY A 202 6.39 -3.54 -15.45
N TYR A 203 5.24 -3.28 -14.85
CA TYR A 203 4.69 -4.00 -13.72
C TYR A 203 3.30 -4.51 -14.02
N ARG A 204 2.90 -5.60 -13.38
CA ARG A 204 1.52 -6.10 -13.44
C ARG A 204 0.94 -6.28 -12.05
N MET A 205 -0.35 -6.06 -11.92
CA MET A 205 -1.10 -6.28 -10.68
C MET A 205 -1.21 -7.79 -10.40
N THR A 206 -1.17 -8.18 -9.13
CA THR A 206 -1.24 -9.59 -8.69
C THR A 206 -2.31 -9.78 -7.61
N GLY A 207 -2.82 -11.02 -7.49
CA GLY A 207 -3.88 -11.39 -6.56
C GLY A 207 -5.19 -10.66 -6.85
N LEU A 208 -5.86 -10.12 -5.83
CA LEU A 208 -6.98 -9.18 -6.01
C LEU A 208 -6.47 -7.89 -6.65
N SER A 209 -6.56 -7.83 -7.97
CA SER A 209 -5.93 -6.79 -8.81
C SER A 209 -6.78 -5.54 -8.97
N TYR A 210 -8.09 -5.65 -8.74
CA TYR A 210 -9.01 -4.52 -8.79
C TYR A 210 -10.26 -4.78 -7.93
N ALA A 211 -10.81 -3.73 -7.32
CA ALA A 211 -12.11 -3.75 -6.64
C ALA A 211 -12.75 -2.37 -6.70
N ARG A 212 -14.06 -2.28 -7.03
CA ARG A 212 -14.82 -1.03 -7.04
C ARG A 212 -16.31 -1.28 -6.82
N GLU A 213 -16.95 -0.46 -5.99
CA GLU A 213 -18.41 -0.36 -5.88
C GLU A 213 -18.98 0.44 -7.07
N MET A 214 -19.97 -0.12 -7.77
CA MET A 214 -20.59 0.49 -8.95
C MET A 214 -22.07 0.13 -9.05
N ASP A 215 -22.95 1.10 -9.34
CA ASP A 215 -24.36 0.84 -9.69
C ASP A 215 -24.49 0.74 -11.22
N PHE A 216 -24.36 -0.47 -11.77
CA PHE A 216 -24.27 -0.69 -13.21
C PHE A 216 -25.56 -0.31 -13.94
N ASN A 217 -26.71 -0.62 -13.34
CA ASN A 217 -28.00 -0.51 -14.00
C ASN A 217 -28.75 0.82 -13.66
N ASN A 218 -28.20 1.62 -12.74
CA ASN A 218 -28.71 2.87 -12.18
C ASN A 218 -30.05 2.68 -11.44
N ASP A 219 -30.13 1.67 -10.56
CA ASP A 219 -31.30 1.39 -9.71
C ASP A 219 -31.11 1.81 -8.23
N ASN A 220 -29.96 2.41 -7.90
CA ASN A 220 -29.51 2.76 -6.55
C ASN A 220 -29.19 1.57 -5.64
N VAL A 221 -28.96 0.38 -6.21
CA VAL A 221 -28.37 -0.77 -5.56
C VAL A 221 -26.98 -0.95 -6.14
N SER A 222 -25.97 -1.01 -5.28
CA SER A 222 -24.60 -1.15 -5.72
C SER A 222 -24.27 -2.61 -6.05
N GLU A 223 -23.56 -2.81 -7.15
CA GLU A 223 -22.81 -4.01 -7.46
C GLU A 223 -21.31 -3.83 -7.13
N LEU A 224 -20.62 -4.95 -6.98
CA LEU A 224 -19.17 -5.01 -6.79
C LEU A 224 -18.52 -5.48 -8.09
N LEU A 225 -17.62 -4.67 -8.64
CA LEU A 225 -16.69 -5.05 -9.70
C LEU A 225 -15.36 -5.47 -9.07
N VAL A 226 -14.90 -6.70 -9.33
CA VAL A 226 -13.59 -7.19 -8.89
C VAL A 226 -12.82 -7.78 -10.06
N CYS A 227 -11.49 -7.75 -9.98
CA CYS A 227 -10.61 -8.46 -10.90
C CYS A 227 -9.54 -9.21 -10.12
N CYS A 228 -9.33 -10.48 -10.46
CA CYS A 228 -8.30 -11.32 -9.84
C CYS A 228 -7.30 -11.82 -10.88
N ASP A 229 -6.03 -11.91 -10.50
CA ASP A 229 -4.98 -12.56 -11.27
C ASP A 229 -4.90 -14.05 -10.89
N GLU A 230 -5.18 -14.93 -11.87
CA GLU A 230 -5.06 -16.38 -11.74
C GLU A 230 -3.92 -16.86 -12.63
N GLY A 231 -2.68 -16.78 -12.13
CA GLY A 231 -1.51 -17.28 -12.84
C GLY A 231 -1.11 -16.46 -14.07
N GLY A 232 -1.34 -15.14 -14.04
CA GLY A 232 -1.06 -14.23 -15.15
C GLY A 232 -2.18 -14.11 -16.18
N VAL A 233 -3.39 -14.58 -15.83
CA VAL A 233 -4.64 -14.38 -16.55
C VAL A 233 -5.60 -13.64 -15.63
N TYR A 234 -6.12 -12.51 -16.08
CA TYR A 234 -7.02 -11.69 -15.30
C TYR A 234 -8.47 -12.11 -15.53
N PHE A 235 -9.22 -12.32 -14.46
CA PHE A 235 -10.67 -12.57 -14.52
C PHE A 235 -11.42 -11.40 -13.89
N THR A 236 -12.33 -10.79 -14.66
CA THR A 236 -13.26 -9.76 -14.19
C THR A 236 -14.54 -10.42 -13.71
N GLU A 237 -14.99 -10.07 -12.51
CA GLU A 237 -16.26 -10.51 -11.95
C GLU A 237 -17.13 -9.32 -11.52
N VAL A 238 -18.45 -9.44 -11.70
CA VAL A 238 -19.43 -8.50 -11.17
C VAL A 238 -20.40 -9.24 -10.27
N TRP A 239 -20.57 -8.74 -9.04
CA TRP A 239 -21.42 -9.33 -8.01
C TRP A 239 -22.53 -8.36 -7.59
N GLY A 240 -23.73 -8.87 -7.37
CA GLY A 240 -24.88 -8.06 -6.98
C GLY A 240 -25.99 -8.88 -6.33
N TYR A 241 -27.04 -8.20 -5.88
CA TYR A 241 -28.17 -8.85 -5.21
C TYR A 241 -29.20 -9.38 -6.21
N ASN A 242 -29.54 -10.66 -6.13
CA ASN A 242 -30.64 -11.22 -6.90
C ASN A 242 -32.02 -10.83 -6.30
N ASN A 243 -33.09 -11.29 -6.95
CA ASN A 243 -34.46 -11.03 -6.48
C ASN A 243 -34.80 -11.64 -5.10
N HIS A 244 -33.95 -12.53 -4.57
CA HIS A 244 -34.07 -13.14 -3.25
C HIS A 244 -33.14 -12.49 -2.21
N ASP A 245 -32.52 -11.35 -2.54
CA ASP A 245 -31.63 -10.60 -1.66
C ASP A 245 -30.32 -11.35 -1.31
N GLU A 246 -29.91 -12.27 -2.19
CA GLU A 246 -28.65 -13.02 -2.12
C GLU A 246 -27.58 -12.35 -3.00
N PHE A 247 -26.36 -12.21 -2.47
CA PHE A 247 -25.23 -11.60 -3.18
C PHE A 247 -24.52 -12.65 -4.04
N ILE A 248 -24.70 -12.58 -5.36
CA ILE A 248 -24.22 -13.60 -6.31
C ILE A 248 -23.45 -12.96 -7.48
N CYS A 249 -22.64 -13.78 -8.16
CA CYS A 249 -21.89 -13.38 -9.34
C CYS A 249 -22.81 -13.29 -10.57
N PHE A 250 -22.95 -12.10 -11.16
CA PHE A 250 -23.71 -11.83 -12.39
C PHE A 250 -22.88 -11.95 -13.67
N TYR A 251 -21.55 -11.84 -13.54
CA TYR A 251 -20.61 -11.91 -14.65
C TYR A 251 -19.27 -12.43 -14.16
N ARG A 252 -18.67 -13.35 -14.91
CA ARG A 252 -17.28 -13.79 -14.75
C ARG A 252 -16.72 -14.16 -16.11
N ASP A 253 -15.68 -13.46 -16.55
CA ASP A 253 -14.96 -13.78 -17.78
C ASP A 253 -13.52 -13.25 -17.71
N GLU A 254 -12.70 -13.66 -18.67
CA GLU A 254 -11.35 -13.09 -18.83
C GLU A 254 -11.43 -11.59 -19.12
N SER A 255 -10.57 -10.82 -18.46
CA SER A 255 -10.35 -9.41 -18.77
C SER A 255 -9.66 -9.28 -20.13
N THR A 256 -9.67 -8.08 -20.70
CA THR A 256 -9.02 -7.87 -22.00
C THR A 256 -7.51 -8.05 -21.84
N GLN A 257 -6.95 -9.03 -22.52
CA GLN A 257 -5.52 -9.35 -22.52
C GLN A 257 -5.16 -10.03 -23.85
N THR A 258 -3.92 -9.89 -24.32
CA THR A 258 -3.42 -10.66 -25.48
C THR A 258 -2.53 -11.80 -25.01
N GLU A 259 -2.20 -12.73 -25.90
CA GLU A 259 -1.24 -13.79 -25.62
C GLU A 259 0.18 -13.25 -25.34
N LYS A 260 0.50 -12.05 -25.84
CA LYS A 260 1.81 -11.43 -25.64
C LYS A 260 1.85 -10.79 -24.27
N LYS A 261 2.72 -11.31 -23.39
CA LYS A 261 2.95 -10.75 -22.04
C LYS A 261 3.46 -9.30 -22.05
N SER A 262 3.96 -8.81 -23.19
CA SER A 262 4.38 -7.42 -23.39
C SER A 262 3.21 -6.46 -23.61
N ASP A 263 2.05 -7.00 -23.93
CA ASP A 263 0.87 -6.21 -24.19
C ASP A 263 0.11 -5.98 -22.88
N ASP A 264 -0.68 -4.92 -22.89
CA ASP A 264 -1.44 -4.49 -21.73
C ASP A 264 -2.57 -5.49 -21.41
N ALA A 265 -3.03 -5.47 -20.16
CA ALA A 265 -4.25 -6.14 -19.73
C ALA A 265 -5.15 -5.11 -19.06
N TRP A 266 -6.44 -5.07 -19.38
CA TRP A 266 -7.33 -4.04 -18.85
C TRP A 266 -8.80 -4.45 -18.77
N ILE A 267 -9.55 -3.65 -18.01
CA ILE A 267 -11.02 -3.67 -17.96
C ILE A 267 -11.52 -2.43 -18.70
N THR A 268 -12.52 -2.60 -19.56
CA THR A 268 -13.18 -1.50 -20.26
C THR A 268 -14.54 -1.23 -19.64
N ILE A 269 -14.77 0.02 -19.21
CA ILE A 269 -16.07 0.49 -18.72
C ILE A 269 -16.57 1.58 -19.64
N TYR A 270 -17.83 1.50 -20.09
CA TYR A 270 -18.49 2.55 -20.84
C TYR A 270 -19.65 3.14 -20.04
N VAL A 271 -19.80 4.46 -20.07
CA VAL A 271 -20.85 5.19 -19.34
C VAL A 271 -21.81 5.85 -20.31
N LYS A 272 -23.10 5.54 -20.21
CA LYS A 272 -24.15 6.20 -20.99
C LYS A 272 -25.44 6.32 -20.19
N ASN A 273 -25.98 7.53 -20.10
CA ASN A 273 -27.21 7.84 -19.35
C ASN A 273 -27.14 7.36 -17.89
N ASN A 274 -26.01 7.62 -17.21
CA ASN A 274 -25.69 7.18 -15.85
C ASN A 274 -25.68 5.66 -15.63
N LYS A 275 -25.70 4.85 -16.70
CA LYS A 275 -25.52 3.40 -16.62
C LYS A 275 -24.12 3.02 -17.05
N TYR A 276 -23.57 1.99 -16.44
CA TYR A 276 -22.28 1.43 -16.78
C TYR A 276 -22.45 0.18 -17.63
N TYR A 277 -21.53 -0.02 -18.56
CA TYR A 277 -21.48 -1.16 -19.45
C TYR A 277 -20.08 -1.77 -19.37
N LEU A 278 -20.02 -3.11 -19.32
CA LEU A 278 -18.75 -3.83 -19.45
C LEU A 278 -18.38 -3.91 -20.93
N GLY A 279 -17.18 -3.45 -21.28
CA GLY A 279 -16.62 -3.64 -22.61
C GLY A 279 -15.83 -4.94 -22.68
N VAL A 280 -16.25 -5.84 -23.56
CA VAL A 280 -15.62 -7.13 -23.81
C VAL A 280 -15.04 -7.11 -25.23
N HIS A 281 -13.74 -7.37 -25.36
CA HIS A 281 -13.07 -7.39 -26.65
C HIS A 281 -13.21 -8.76 -27.31
N SER A 282 -13.40 -8.81 -28.63
CA SER A 282 -13.64 -10.07 -29.34
C SER A 282 -12.34 -10.82 -29.69
N GLY A 283 -11.90 -11.73 -28.82
CA GLY A 283 -10.73 -12.60 -29.06
C GLY A 283 -9.44 -11.84 -29.39
N ASP A 284 -8.57 -12.41 -30.22
CA ASP A 284 -7.26 -11.82 -30.59
C ASP A 284 -7.37 -10.47 -31.32
N LYS A 285 -8.59 -10.07 -31.73
CA LYS A 285 -8.86 -8.80 -32.41
C LYS A 285 -9.42 -7.80 -31.41
N LEU A 286 -8.50 -7.05 -30.81
CA LEU A 286 -8.81 -5.96 -29.87
C LEU A 286 -9.68 -4.85 -30.47
N GLU A 287 -9.79 -4.79 -31.80
CA GLU A 287 -10.47 -3.73 -32.56
C GLU A 287 -11.96 -3.61 -32.29
N LYS A 288 -12.65 -4.72 -31.94
CA LYS A 288 -14.10 -4.72 -31.70
C LYS A 288 -14.40 -4.94 -30.24
N VAL A 289 -15.24 -4.06 -29.69
CA VAL A 289 -15.61 -4.04 -28.28
C VAL A 289 -17.13 -4.18 -28.18
N ASP A 290 -17.59 -5.27 -27.60
CA ASP A 290 -18.99 -5.48 -27.28
C ASP A 290 -19.31 -4.89 -25.91
N LEU A 291 -20.35 -4.07 -25.84
CA LEU A 291 -20.75 -3.36 -24.63
C LEU A 291 -21.96 -4.04 -24.00
N TYR A 292 -21.76 -4.64 -22.84
CA TYR A 292 -22.74 -5.42 -22.12
C TYR A 292 -23.38 -4.60 -21.00
N GLN A 293 -24.71 -4.66 -20.93
CA GLN A 293 -25.52 -3.98 -19.93
C GLN A 293 -26.03 -4.99 -18.90
N LEU A 294 -25.98 -4.64 -17.62
CA LEU A 294 -26.67 -5.41 -16.58
C LEU A 294 -28.19 -5.30 -16.75
N ARG A 295 -28.86 -6.45 -16.84
CA ARG A 295 -30.33 -6.60 -16.90
C ARG A 295 -30.77 -7.75 -16.00
N GLY A 296 -31.49 -7.43 -14.94
CA GLY A 296 -31.77 -8.38 -13.88
C GLY A 296 -30.44 -8.83 -13.25
N THR A 297 -30.15 -10.13 -13.32
CA THR A 297 -28.95 -10.74 -12.74
C THR A 297 -27.93 -11.20 -13.78
N SER A 298 -28.00 -10.66 -15.00
CA SER A 298 -27.11 -11.06 -16.11
C SER A 298 -26.76 -9.90 -17.03
N PHE A 299 -25.59 -10.01 -17.68
CA PHE A 299 -25.12 -9.03 -18.65
C PHE A 299 -25.54 -9.40 -20.08
N GLU A 300 -26.22 -8.48 -20.76
CA GLU A 300 -26.66 -8.63 -22.15
C GLU A 300 -25.93 -7.65 -23.07
N LYS A 301 -25.43 -8.12 -24.21
CA LYS A 301 -24.83 -7.26 -25.24
C LYS A 301 -25.86 -6.22 -25.72
N LYS A 302 -25.50 -4.94 -25.64
CA LYS A 302 -26.38 -3.82 -26.00
C LYS A 302 -25.88 -3.01 -27.19
N TYR A 303 -24.57 -2.76 -27.24
CA TYR A 303 -23.93 -1.98 -28.30
C TYR A 303 -22.63 -2.66 -28.72
N SER A 304 -22.02 -2.14 -29.79
CA SER A 304 -20.64 -2.43 -30.15
C SER A 304 -19.92 -1.10 -30.39
N ALA A 305 -18.63 -1.10 -30.10
CA ALA A 305 -17.71 0.00 -30.29
C ALA A 305 -16.44 -0.52 -30.98
N ASP A 306 -15.62 0.42 -31.44
CA ASP A 306 -14.32 0.15 -32.03
C ASP A 306 -13.21 0.61 -31.09
N TYR A 307 -12.07 -0.07 -31.11
CA TYR A 307 -10.87 0.29 -30.35
C TYR A 307 -9.65 0.36 -31.26
N ASP A 308 -8.99 1.51 -31.26
CA ASP A 308 -7.70 1.70 -31.92
C ASP A 308 -6.59 1.45 -30.90
N ALA A 309 -5.87 0.34 -31.05
CA ALA A 309 -4.78 -0.04 -30.17
C ALA A 309 -3.56 0.90 -30.27
N ALA A 310 -3.31 1.51 -31.45
CA ALA A 310 -2.20 2.44 -31.65
C ALA A 310 -2.48 3.79 -31.00
N ALA A 311 -3.70 4.31 -31.16
CA ALA A 311 -4.14 5.55 -30.53
C ALA A 311 -4.60 5.37 -29.08
N GLN A 312 -4.79 4.12 -28.63
CA GLN A 312 -5.41 3.75 -27.35
C GLN A 312 -6.78 4.43 -27.13
N ALA A 313 -7.56 4.54 -28.21
CA ALA A 313 -8.80 5.31 -28.23
C ALA A 313 -10.01 4.45 -28.62
N PHE A 314 -11.14 4.69 -27.95
CA PHE A 314 -12.41 4.06 -28.30
C PHE A 314 -13.19 4.94 -29.26
N SER A 315 -13.95 4.32 -30.16
CA SER A 315 -14.88 4.99 -31.05
C SER A 315 -16.27 4.37 -30.97
N PHE A 316 -17.29 5.21 -30.94
CA PHE A 316 -18.70 4.81 -30.95
C PHE A 316 -19.39 5.48 -32.13
N ASP A 317 -20.13 4.71 -32.94
CA ASP A 317 -20.74 5.18 -34.20
C ASP A 317 -19.76 5.91 -35.14
N GLY A 318 -18.51 5.43 -35.22
CA GLY A 318 -17.46 5.98 -36.09
C GLY A 318 -16.83 7.29 -35.60
N LYS A 319 -17.09 7.71 -34.35
CA LYS A 319 -16.48 8.89 -33.74
C LYS A 319 -15.71 8.52 -32.48
N VAL A 320 -14.51 9.08 -32.34
CA VAL A 320 -13.68 8.91 -31.14
C VAL A 320 -14.44 9.45 -29.92
N ASP A 321 -14.53 8.63 -28.87
CA ASP A 321 -15.19 8.93 -27.61
C ASP A 321 -14.18 8.82 -26.46
N ALA A 322 -13.61 9.96 -26.10
CA ALA A 322 -12.55 10.06 -25.09
C ALA A 322 -13.08 10.19 -23.65
N THR A 323 -14.38 10.42 -23.45
CA THR A 323 -14.92 10.81 -22.14
C THR A 323 -15.88 9.78 -21.55
N SER A 324 -16.50 8.96 -22.39
CA SER A 324 -17.48 7.98 -21.95
C SER A 324 -16.85 6.61 -21.63
N PHE A 325 -15.62 6.38 -22.08
CA PHE A 325 -14.88 5.14 -21.83
C PHE A 325 -13.84 5.34 -20.73
N GLU A 326 -13.77 4.39 -19.81
CA GLU A 326 -12.69 4.23 -18.84
C GLU A 326 -11.95 2.93 -19.15
N ARG A 327 -10.62 3.02 -19.23
CA ARG A 327 -9.73 1.87 -19.42
C ARG A 327 -8.90 1.65 -18.17
N ILE A 328 -9.20 0.61 -17.43
CA ILE A 328 -8.53 0.26 -16.16
C ILE A 328 -7.38 -0.69 -16.48
N LYS A 329 -6.15 -0.16 -16.56
CA LYS A 329 -4.95 -0.97 -16.78
C LYS A 329 -4.59 -1.85 -15.58
N LEU A 330 -4.22 -3.09 -15.85
CA LEU A 330 -3.82 -4.13 -14.91
C LEU A 330 -2.37 -4.60 -15.13
N ALA A 331 -1.82 -4.43 -16.34
CA ALA A 331 -0.46 -4.83 -16.68
C ALA A 331 0.31 -3.72 -17.42
N VAL A 332 1.63 -3.93 -17.57
CA VAL A 332 2.54 -2.97 -18.23
C VAL A 332 2.41 -1.56 -17.63
N LEU A 333 2.23 -1.52 -16.31
CA LEU A 333 2.16 -0.31 -15.51
C LEU A 333 3.58 0.21 -15.25
N VAL A 334 3.71 1.53 -15.13
CA VAL A 334 4.88 2.09 -14.44
C VAL A 334 4.77 1.80 -12.94
N GLU A 335 5.90 1.66 -12.27
CA GLU A 335 5.97 1.25 -10.86
C GLU A 335 5.09 2.09 -9.94
N GLU A 336 5.19 3.42 -10.06
CA GLU A 336 4.39 4.36 -9.26
C GLU A 336 2.88 4.09 -9.40
N LYS A 337 2.41 3.78 -10.62
CA LYS A 337 1.00 3.44 -10.86
C LYS A 337 0.63 2.08 -10.28
N ALA A 338 1.52 1.10 -10.35
CA ALA A 338 1.30 -0.22 -9.75
C ALA A 338 1.18 -0.14 -8.22
N VAL A 339 2.07 0.62 -7.57
CA VAL A 339 2.04 0.91 -6.13
C VAL A 339 0.72 1.59 -5.74
N VAL A 340 0.38 2.68 -6.45
CA VAL A 340 -0.85 3.44 -6.18
C VAL A 340 -2.10 2.58 -6.38
N ASN A 341 -2.13 1.73 -7.42
CA ASN A 341 -3.26 0.85 -7.67
C ASN A 341 -3.39 -0.22 -6.57
N ALA A 342 -2.27 -0.82 -6.14
CA ALA A 342 -2.29 -1.82 -5.08
C ALA A 342 -2.80 -1.25 -3.75
N ASP A 343 -2.34 -0.05 -3.39
CA ASP A 343 -2.79 0.70 -2.21
C ASP A 343 -4.28 1.08 -2.31
N LYS A 344 -4.75 1.53 -3.48
CA LYS A 344 -6.17 1.84 -3.70
C LYS A 344 -7.07 0.63 -3.50
N VAL A 345 -6.70 -0.52 -4.09
CA VAL A 345 -7.48 -1.75 -3.92
C VAL A 345 -7.50 -2.17 -2.45
N SER A 346 -6.36 -2.09 -1.76
CA SER A 346 -6.28 -2.39 -0.32
C SER A 346 -7.21 -1.51 0.49
N LYS A 347 -7.20 -0.18 0.27
CA LYS A 347 -8.10 0.78 0.91
C LYS A 347 -9.57 0.53 0.59
N THR A 348 -9.89 0.16 -0.65
CA THR A 348 -11.25 -0.21 -1.04
C THR A 348 -11.72 -1.43 -0.26
N VAL A 349 -10.90 -2.47 -0.16
CA VAL A 349 -11.21 -3.67 0.63
C VAL A 349 -11.37 -3.34 2.11
N GLU A 350 -10.49 -2.52 2.67
CA GLU A 350 -10.62 -2.02 4.06
C GLU A 350 -11.95 -1.27 4.27
N SER A 351 -12.38 -0.48 3.30
CA SER A 351 -13.64 0.28 3.38
C SER A 351 -14.88 -0.62 3.40
N PHE A 352 -14.83 -1.77 2.71
CA PHE A 352 -15.91 -2.77 2.77
C PHE A 352 -15.92 -3.52 4.11
N ILE A 353 -14.74 -3.80 4.67
CA ILE A 353 -14.60 -4.60 5.88
C ILE A 353 -14.87 -3.78 7.16
N GLY A 354 -14.64 -2.46 7.12
CA GLY A 354 -14.90 -1.53 8.22
C GLY A 354 -13.98 -1.70 9.44
N PRO A 355 -14.08 -0.82 10.46
CA PRO A 355 -13.20 -0.81 11.62
C PRO A 355 -13.37 -2.01 12.57
N ASN A 356 -14.48 -2.75 12.47
CA ASN A 356 -14.73 -3.95 13.27
C ASN A 356 -14.25 -5.25 12.60
N GLY A 357 -13.73 -5.19 11.37
CA GLY A 357 -13.16 -6.33 10.65
C GLY A 357 -11.76 -6.75 11.10
N VAL A 358 -11.48 -6.59 12.40
CA VAL A 358 -10.22 -6.96 13.06
C VAL A 358 -9.90 -8.44 12.84
N SER A 359 -10.90 -9.30 12.58
CA SER A 359 -10.70 -10.72 12.21
C SER A 359 -10.08 -10.95 10.83
N ASN A 360 -10.23 -10.02 9.87
CA ASN A 360 -9.65 -10.13 8.52
C ASN A 360 -8.28 -9.42 8.39
N LEU A 361 -7.96 -8.47 9.28
CA LEU A 361 -6.57 -8.03 9.46
C LEU A 361 -5.71 -9.14 10.10
N ILE A 362 -6.32 -9.96 10.97
CA ILE A 362 -5.72 -11.21 11.44
C ILE A 362 -5.50 -12.18 10.27
N SER A 363 -6.39 -12.26 9.27
CA SER A 363 -6.12 -13.10 8.09
C SER A 363 -5.01 -12.56 7.18
N LEU A 364 -4.84 -11.23 7.06
CA LEU A 364 -3.75 -10.63 6.28
C LEU A 364 -2.37 -10.85 6.91
N SER A 365 -2.25 -10.64 8.22
CA SER A 365 -1.04 -10.91 9.00
C SER A 365 -0.75 -12.40 9.16
N GLN A 366 -1.78 -13.24 9.31
CA GLN A 366 -1.65 -14.69 9.20
C GLN A 366 -1.20 -15.10 7.79
N ASN A 367 -1.60 -14.40 6.73
CA ASN A 367 -1.15 -14.70 5.36
C ASN A 367 0.35 -14.43 5.17
N ILE A 368 0.87 -13.31 5.68
CA ILE A 368 2.33 -13.04 5.66
C ILE A 368 3.08 -14.10 6.47
N ASN A 369 2.63 -14.34 7.70
CA ASN A 369 3.28 -15.29 8.59
C ASN A 369 3.27 -16.71 8.03
N ASN A 370 2.17 -17.14 7.42
CA ASN A 370 2.08 -18.45 6.75
C ASN A 370 3.02 -18.53 5.55
N ALA A 371 3.02 -17.51 4.68
CA ALA A 371 3.89 -17.49 3.50
C ALA A 371 5.38 -17.53 3.89
N TYR A 372 5.78 -16.80 4.93
CA TYR A 372 7.14 -16.86 5.47
C TYR A 372 7.42 -18.19 6.17
N TYR A 373 6.45 -18.74 6.91
CA TYR A 373 6.61 -20.02 7.57
C TYR A 373 6.78 -21.17 6.58
N GLU A 374 6.10 -21.16 5.42
CA GLU A 374 6.28 -22.18 4.37
C GLU A 374 7.74 -22.25 3.91
N VAL A 375 8.38 -21.10 3.68
CA VAL A 375 9.81 -21.05 3.33
C VAL A 375 10.66 -21.54 4.51
N VAL A 376 10.38 -21.09 5.74
CA VAL A 376 11.11 -21.54 6.92
C VAL A 376 11.01 -23.05 7.13
N ASP A 377 9.84 -23.65 6.91
CA ASP A 377 9.59 -25.08 7.05
C ASP A 377 10.36 -25.88 5.99
N GLU A 378 10.33 -25.43 4.73
CA GLU A 378 11.15 -26.02 3.65
C GLU A 378 12.64 -26.00 3.99
N TYR A 379 13.14 -24.89 4.53
CA TYR A 379 14.54 -24.74 4.92
C TYR A 379 14.91 -25.59 6.13
N ASN A 380 14.03 -25.71 7.13
CA ASN A 380 14.23 -26.63 8.25
C ASN A 380 14.28 -28.09 7.78
N GLN A 381 13.43 -28.48 6.82
CA GLN A 381 13.45 -29.84 6.24
C GLN A 381 14.70 -30.08 5.40
N THR A 382 15.18 -29.07 4.67
CA THR A 382 16.30 -29.20 3.73
C THR A 382 17.67 -29.14 4.40
N TYR A 383 17.85 -28.19 5.32
CA TYR A 383 19.16 -27.90 5.94
C TYR A 383 19.22 -28.32 7.42
N GLY A 384 18.09 -28.65 8.03
CA GLY A 384 17.97 -28.96 9.45
C GLY A 384 17.66 -27.72 10.30
N LYS A 385 17.10 -27.96 11.49
CA LYS A 385 16.80 -26.91 12.48
C LYS A 385 18.08 -26.28 13.03
N ALA A 386 17.97 -25.02 13.44
CA ALA A 386 19.04 -24.29 14.13
C ALA A 386 19.58 -25.08 15.33
N LYS A 387 20.90 -25.28 15.39
CA LYS A 387 21.56 -25.88 16.56
C LYS A 387 22.99 -25.39 16.74
N VAL A 388 23.45 -25.28 17.98
CA VAL A 388 24.85 -24.95 18.27
C VAL A 388 25.70 -26.22 18.17
N VAL A 389 26.78 -26.15 17.40
CA VAL A 389 27.76 -27.23 17.25
C VAL A 389 29.13 -26.74 17.69
N LYS A 390 29.78 -27.53 18.55
CA LYS A 390 31.14 -27.28 19.05
C LYS A 390 32.06 -28.36 18.52
N LYS A 391 32.93 -28.02 17.56
CA LYS A 391 33.81 -28.98 16.87
C LYS A 391 35.11 -28.33 16.44
N ASN A 392 36.23 -29.04 16.59
CA ASN A 392 37.56 -28.61 16.15
C ASN A 392 37.98 -27.22 16.67
N GLY A 393 37.61 -26.87 17.91
CA GLY A 393 37.92 -25.55 18.50
C GLY A 393 37.04 -24.40 18.00
N LEU A 394 36.06 -24.68 17.14
CA LEU A 394 35.03 -23.73 16.68
C LEU A 394 33.69 -24.01 17.37
N CYS A 395 32.90 -22.96 17.50
CA CYS A 395 31.50 -23.00 17.88
C CYS A 395 30.71 -22.29 16.78
N TYR A 396 29.70 -22.94 16.23
CA TYR A 396 28.90 -22.41 15.13
C TYR A 396 27.44 -22.84 15.22
N VAL A 397 26.56 -22.07 14.59
CA VAL A 397 25.15 -22.41 14.44
C VAL A 397 24.94 -23.14 13.12
N ASP A 398 24.51 -24.39 13.18
CA ASP A 398 24.27 -25.27 12.04
C ASP A 398 22.79 -25.26 11.61
N GLY A 399 22.50 -25.73 10.39
CA GLY A 399 21.15 -25.74 9.82
C GLY A 399 20.63 -24.36 9.43
N LEU A 400 19.33 -24.11 9.62
CA LEU A 400 18.69 -22.80 9.46
C LEU A 400 19.08 -21.89 10.64
N ALA A 401 20.28 -21.32 10.58
CA ALA A 401 20.91 -20.58 11.67
C ALA A 401 20.18 -19.30 12.08
N VAL A 402 19.58 -18.58 11.13
CA VAL A 402 18.85 -17.33 11.38
C VAL A 402 17.51 -17.35 10.68
N VAL A 403 16.49 -16.97 11.44
CA VAL A 403 15.18 -16.53 10.97
C VAL A 403 14.92 -15.22 11.68
N ASP A 404 15.01 -14.10 10.98
CA ASP A 404 14.72 -12.77 11.51
C ASP A 404 13.67 -12.07 10.65
N LEU A 405 12.92 -11.16 11.26
CA LEU A 405 11.99 -10.25 10.60
C LEU A 405 12.56 -8.85 10.70
N THR A 406 12.75 -8.18 9.56
CA THR A 406 13.36 -6.84 9.51
C THR A 406 12.69 -6.00 8.45
N ASP A 407 12.08 -4.90 8.86
CA ASP A 407 11.64 -3.80 8.00
C ASP A 407 12.86 -3.05 7.41
N PHE A 408 13.19 -3.34 6.15
CA PHE A 408 14.31 -2.70 5.47
C PHE A 408 13.95 -1.35 4.86
N ASP A 409 12.77 -1.21 4.27
CA ASP A 409 12.38 0.04 3.58
C ASP A 409 11.63 1.04 4.47
N GLY A 410 11.27 0.66 5.69
CA GLY A 410 10.58 1.47 6.68
C GLY A 410 9.08 1.61 6.43
N ASP A 411 8.47 0.69 5.67
CA ASP A 411 7.04 0.72 5.35
C ASP A 411 6.14 0.12 6.45
N GLY A 412 6.74 -0.45 7.50
CA GLY A 412 6.05 -1.10 8.60
C GLY A 412 5.73 -2.58 8.36
N LYS A 413 6.20 -3.18 7.26
CA LYS A 413 6.17 -4.61 6.98
C LYS A 413 7.59 -5.17 7.03
N ASP A 414 7.74 -6.30 7.70
CA ASP A 414 9.05 -6.94 7.80
C ASP A 414 9.33 -7.83 6.58
N GLU A 415 10.56 -7.78 6.07
CA GLU A 415 11.13 -8.82 5.21
C GLU A 415 11.68 -9.97 6.07
N LEU A 416 11.54 -11.19 5.55
CA LEU A 416 12.09 -12.39 6.16
C LEU A 416 13.57 -12.55 5.80
N VAL A 417 14.45 -12.57 6.80
CA VAL A 417 15.88 -12.84 6.65
C VAL A 417 16.18 -14.27 7.06
N LEU A 418 16.70 -15.07 6.14
CA LEU A 418 17.15 -16.43 6.37
C LEU A 418 18.66 -16.53 6.20
N ILE A 419 19.35 -17.11 7.20
CA ILE A 419 20.74 -17.52 7.05
C ILE A 419 20.85 -19.00 7.39
N TYR A 420 21.43 -19.78 6.49
CA TYR A 420 21.52 -21.23 6.59
C TYR A 420 22.91 -21.72 6.22
N ARG A 421 23.30 -22.86 6.79
CA ARG A 421 24.60 -23.48 6.58
C ARG A 421 24.43 -24.75 5.75
N LYS A 422 25.24 -24.92 4.70
CA LYS A 422 25.25 -26.14 3.89
C LYS A 422 26.66 -26.57 3.46
N PRO A 423 26.89 -27.88 3.26
CA PRO A 423 28.12 -28.39 2.70
C PRO A 423 28.22 -28.06 1.20
N VAL A 424 29.39 -27.60 0.77
CA VAL A 424 29.73 -27.37 -0.64
C VAL A 424 31.02 -28.08 -1.00
N LYS A 425 31.09 -28.59 -2.23
CA LYS A 425 32.31 -29.18 -2.77
C LYS A 425 33.20 -28.08 -3.32
N VAL A 426 34.36 -27.89 -2.69
CA VAL A 426 35.41 -26.99 -3.17
C VAL A 426 36.55 -27.80 -3.77
N ARG A 427 37.27 -27.17 -4.71
CA ARG A 427 38.52 -27.72 -5.25
C ARG A 427 39.65 -27.37 -4.29
N ASP A 428 40.45 -28.36 -3.93
CA ASP A 428 41.64 -28.22 -3.10
C ASP A 428 42.80 -29.01 -3.74
N SER A 429 44.01 -28.91 -3.18
CA SER A 429 45.18 -29.66 -3.62
C SER A 429 45.74 -30.53 -2.50
N ASP A 430 46.08 -31.79 -2.79
CA ASP A 430 46.80 -32.63 -1.84
C ASP A 430 48.27 -32.17 -1.68
N ALA A 431 49.01 -32.80 -0.75
CA ALA A 431 50.41 -32.50 -0.49
C ALA A 431 51.34 -32.75 -1.70
N GLN A 432 50.84 -33.42 -2.74
CA GLN A 432 51.53 -33.73 -3.99
C GLN A 432 51.09 -32.81 -5.14
N GLY A 433 50.17 -31.88 -4.88
CA GLY A 433 49.64 -30.93 -5.88
C GLY A 433 48.56 -31.51 -6.79
N ASN A 434 48.02 -32.70 -6.50
CA ASN A 434 46.88 -33.23 -7.24
C ASN A 434 45.58 -32.58 -6.77
N TYR A 435 44.67 -32.35 -7.72
CA TYR A 435 43.34 -31.85 -7.39
C TYR A 435 42.53 -32.87 -6.60
N ILE A 436 42.07 -32.45 -5.42
CA ILE A 436 41.13 -33.20 -4.60
C ILE A 436 39.85 -32.38 -4.42
N SER A 437 38.72 -33.07 -4.22
CA SER A 437 37.46 -32.42 -3.83
C SER A 437 37.32 -32.50 -2.32
N LYS A 438 37.26 -31.33 -1.67
CA LYS A 438 37.02 -31.20 -0.25
C LYS A 438 35.61 -30.66 -0.03
N VAL A 439 34.95 -31.13 1.02
CA VAL A 439 33.66 -30.58 1.43
C VAL A 439 33.93 -29.50 2.47
N GLU A 440 33.41 -28.29 2.23
CA GLU A 440 33.46 -27.17 3.16
C GLU A 440 32.04 -26.69 3.44
N ASP A 441 31.72 -26.42 4.70
CA ASP A 441 30.43 -25.83 5.06
C ASP A 441 30.49 -24.32 4.90
N LYS A 442 29.47 -23.74 4.24
CA LYS A 442 29.35 -22.29 4.05
C LYS A 442 27.97 -21.79 4.48
N TYR A 443 27.95 -20.54 4.93
CA TYR A 443 26.72 -19.82 5.21
C TYR A 443 26.23 -19.10 3.96
N TYR A 444 24.91 -19.13 3.78
CA TYR A 444 24.18 -18.46 2.72
C TYR A 444 23.14 -17.56 3.35
N ILE A 445 22.88 -16.41 2.74
CA ILE A 445 21.80 -15.51 3.14
C ILE A 445 20.80 -15.37 2.01
N GLU A 446 19.52 -15.45 2.36
CA GLU A 446 18.40 -15.15 1.48
C GLU A 446 17.43 -14.24 2.23
N ILE A 447 16.94 -13.19 1.56
CA ILE A 447 15.96 -12.24 2.11
C ILE A 447 14.72 -12.29 1.23
N TYR A 448 13.56 -12.50 1.83
CA TYR A 448 12.28 -12.61 1.16
C TYR A 448 11.37 -11.45 1.54
N ARG A 449 10.70 -10.87 0.55
CA ARG A 449 9.61 -9.93 0.73
C ARG A 449 8.27 -10.64 0.58
N TYR A 450 7.25 -10.15 1.26
CA TYR A 450 5.89 -10.62 1.02
C TYR A 450 5.28 -9.92 -0.19
N ASN A 451 4.63 -10.69 -1.05
CA ASN A 451 3.82 -10.16 -2.13
C ASN A 451 2.64 -11.09 -2.40
N SER A 452 1.42 -10.55 -2.35
CA SER A 452 0.19 -11.27 -2.76
C SER A 452 0.08 -12.72 -2.26
N GLY A 453 0.31 -12.97 -0.97
CA GLY A 453 0.17 -14.29 -0.35
C GLY A 453 1.39 -15.20 -0.48
N LYS A 454 2.51 -14.71 -1.02
CA LYS A 454 3.74 -15.49 -1.21
C LYS A 454 4.96 -14.74 -0.67
N ALA A 455 5.93 -15.52 -0.22
CA ALA A 455 7.28 -15.05 0.02
C ALA A 455 8.04 -15.04 -1.31
N ILE A 456 8.52 -13.87 -1.75
CA ILE A 456 9.29 -13.69 -2.98
C ILE A 456 10.72 -13.35 -2.60
N LEU A 457 11.69 -14.08 -3.15
CA LEU A 457 13.11 -13.83 -2.94
C LEU A 457 13.49 -12.43 -3.47
N ALA A 458 13.98 -11.57 -2.59
CA ALA A 458 14.41 -10.20 -2.88
C ALA A 458 15.94 -10.05 -2.92
N TYR A 459 16.66 -10.92 -2.21
CA TYR A 459 18.12 -10.94 -2.19
C TYR A 459 18.67 -12.33 -1.89
N LYS A 460 19.80 -12.65 -2.50
CA LYS A 460 20.55 -13.88 -2.25
C LYS A 460 22.04 -13.62 -2.36
N ASN A 461 22.82 -14.20 -1.46
CA ASN A 461 24.27 -14.20 -1.55
C ASN A 461 24.86 -15.53 -1.07
N GLU A 462 25.98 -15.94 -1.69
CA GLU A 462 26.66 -17.21 -1.47
C GLU A 462 27.70 -17.18 -0.34
N SER A 463 27.74 -16.08 0.42
CA SER A 463 28.53 -15.92 1.64
C SER A 463 27.93 -14.84 2.53
N ILE A 464 28.31 -14.87 3.80
CA ILE A 464 28.11 -13.77 4.76
C ILE A 464 29.46 -13.11 5.10
N SER A 465 29.46 -12.20 6.07
CA SER A 465 30.68 -11.49 6.44
C SER A 465 31.68 -12.38 7.18
N ASN A 466 32.97 -12.10 7.00
CA ASN A 466 34.05 -12.73 7.77
C ASN A 466 34.98 -11.68 8.42
N SER A 467 35.95 -12.12 9.22
CA SER A 467 36.88 -11.24 9.93
C SER A 467 38.27 -11.17 9.28
N LEU A 468 38.90 -10.00 9.35
CA LEU A 468 40.29 -9.81 8.96
C LEU A 468 41.21 -10.65 9.86
N GLY A 469 41.96 -11.58 9.27
CA GLY A 469 42.94 -12.41 10.00
C GLY A 469 42.35 -13.56 10.84
N GLU A 470 41.03 -13.58 11.07
CA GLU A 470 40.30 -14.71 11.66
C GLU A 470 39.22 -15.18 10.65
N SER A 471 39.65 -15.81 9.55
CA SER A 471 38.75 -16.27 8.47
C SER A 471 37.67 -17.27 8.91
N GLU A 472 37.76 -17.75 10.14
CA GLU A 472 36.81 -18.66 10.76
C GLU A 472 35.61 -17.93 11.39
N ASP A 473 35.76 -16.65 11.75
CA ASP A 473 34.64 -15.87 12.28
C ASP A 473 33.66 -15.55 11.15
N MET A 474 32.39 -15.90 11.32
CA MET A 474 31.30 -15.62 10.37
C MET A 474 30.19 -14.84 11.06
N TYR A 475 29.73 -13.76 10.45
CA TYR A 475 28.71 -12.87 11.03
C TYR A 475 27.89 -12.14 9.95
N TYR A 476 26.77 -11.55 10.36
CA TYR A 476 26.01 -10.63 9.52
C TYR A 476 25.78 -9.30 10.25
N ILE A 477 25.59 -8.23 9.47
CA ILE A 477 25.44 -6.87 9.98
C ILE A 477 24.15 -6.27 9.44
N ILE A 478 23.32 -5.77 10.35
CA ILE A 478 22.17 -4.93 10.03
C ILE A 478 22.43 -3.52 10.56
N LYS A 479 22.32 -2.53 9.67
CA LYS A 479 22.43 -1.10 10.01
C LYS A 479 21.05 -0.49 10.09
N LYS A 480 20.74 0.24 11.16
CA LYS A 480 19.50 1.00 11.34
C LYS A 480 19.77 2.49 11.14
N LYS A 481 19.03 3.14 10.25
CA LYS A 481 19.13 4.59 10.01
C LYS A 481 17.81 5.14 9.50
N ASN A 482 17.30 6.19 10.17
CA ASN A 482 16.08 6.92 9.80
C ASN A 482 14.84 6.02 9.64
N GLY A 483 14.65 5.05 10.55
CA GLY A 483 13.53 4.11 10.49
C GLY A 483 13.66 3.02 9.41
N LYS A 484 14.77 2.98 8.67
CA LYS A 484 15.08 1.96 7.66
C LYS A 484 16.22 1.07 8.11
N SER A 485 16.29 -0.13 7.57
CA SER A 485 17.38 -1.08 7.79
C SER A 485 18.18 -1.30 6.51
N TYR A 486 19.46 -1.63 6.65
CA TYR A 486 20.37 -1.92 5.54
C TYR A 486 21.17 -3.18 5.87
N TYR A 487 21.37 -4.03 4.85
CA TYR A 487 22.22 -5.20 4.99
C TYR A 487 23.66 -4.82 4.66
N CYS A 488 24.60 -5.12 5.55
CA CYS A 488 26.02 -4.81 5.35
C CYS A 488 26.85 -6.09 5.31
N VAL A 489 27.86 -6.11 4.45
CA VAL A 489 28.74 -7.27 4.24
C VAL A 489 30.19 -6.82 4.28
N ASN A 490 31.02 -7.50 5.08
CA ASN A 490 32.48 -7.38 5.01
C ASN A 490 33.08 -8.70 4.50
N ALA A 491 33.87 -8.65 3.44
CA ALA A 491 34.56 -9.82 2.92
C ALA A 491 36.07 -9.59 2.89
N PHE A 492 36.81 -10.51 3.51
CA PHE A 492 38.26 -10.53 3.56
C PHE A 492 38.80 -11.83 2.96
N SER A 493 39.76 -11.69 2.06
CA SER A 493 40.58 -12.77 1.53
C SER A 493 42.03 -12.49 1.86
N VAL A 494 42.63 -13.33 2.71
CA VAL A 494 44.02 -13.22 3.12
C VAL A 494 44.79 -14.42 2.56
N GLN A 495 45.82 -14.15 1.77
CA GLN A 495 46.66 -15.15 1.12
C GLN A 495 48.14 -14.92 1.46
N GLU A 496 48.99 -15.90 1.15
CA GLU A 496 50.45 -15.82 1.32
C GLU A 496 50.88 -15.34 2.71
N SER A 497 50.29 -15.91 3.76
CA SER A 497 50.56 -15.54 5.16
C SER A 497 50.38 -14.05 5.46
N GLY A 498 49.41 -13.39 4.82
CA GLY A 498 49.08 -11.98 5.05
C GLY A 498 49.72 -11.00 4.09
N ARG A 499 50.52 -11.46 3.12
CA ARG A 499 51.18 -10.58 2.13
C ARG A 499 50.23 -10.07 1.05
N VAL A 500 49.17 -10.84 0.78
CA VAL A 500 48.14 -10.49 -0.19
C VAL A 500 46.81 -10.45 0.53
N ILE A 501 46.18 -9.27 0.57
CA ILE A 501 44.89 -9.05 1.23
C ILE A 501 43.95 -8.39 0.21
N SER A 502 42.75 -8.93 0.06
CA SER A 502 41.64 -8.25 -0.59
C SER A 502 40.51 -8.11 0.42
N ALA A 503 40.06 -6.89 0.66
CA ALA A 503 39.02 -6.58 1.62
C ALA A 503 37.96 -5.70 0.96
N THR A 504 36.69 -6.06 1.13
CA THR A 504 35.54 -5.27 0.67
C THR A 504 34.53 -5.10 1.79
N SER A 505 33.84 -3.96 1.79
CA SER A 505 32.74 -3.65 2.69
C SER A 505 31.62 -2.99 1.91
N SER A 506 30.46 -3.63 1.87
CA SER A 506 29.33 -3.19 1.07
C SER A 506 28.11 -2.94 1.94
N THR A 507 27.30 -1.94 1.55
CA THR A 507 25.98 -1.70 2.13
C THR A 507 24.92 -1.83 1.05
N PHE A 508 23.93 -2.67 1.31
CA PHE A 508 22.80 -2.93 0.44
C PHE A 508 21.53 -2.28 0.99
N LYS A 509 20.77 -1.67 0.09
CA LYS A 509 19.49 -1.03 0.38
C LYS A 509 18.37 -1.76 -0.35
N PHE A 510 17.28 -2.01 0.36
CA PHE A 510 16.04 -2.50 -0.22
C PHE A 510 15.21 -1.34 -0.80
N ASP A 511 14.66 -1.53 -1.99
CA ASP A 511 13.79 -0.55 -2.68
C ASP A 511 12.29 -0.88 -2.61
N GLY A 512 11.92 -1.95 -1.91
CA GLY A 512 10.56 -2.51 -1.89
C GLY A 512 10.39 -3.76 -2.77
N ILE A 513 11.35 -4.02 -3.67
CA ILE A 513 11.34 -5.17 -4.57
C ILE A 513 12.60 -6.01 -4.42
N GLN A 514 13.78 -5.38 -4.45
CA GLN A 514 15.07 -6.04 -4.43
C GLN A 514 16.12 -5.21 -3.68
N PHE A 515 17.25 -5.84 -3.38
CA PHE A 515 18.38 -5.15 -2.80
C PHE A 515 19.34 -4.66 -3.88
N SER A 516 19.80 -3.42 -3.75
CA SER A 516 20.85 -2.83 -4.58
C SER A 516 22.02 -2.36 -3.71
N GLN A 517 23.24 -2.46 -4.24
CA GLN A 517 24.43 -1.95 -3.56
C GLN A 517 24.42 -0.43 -3.57
N GLN A 518 24.40 0.19 -2.38
CA GLN A 518 24.39 1.65 -2.22
C GLN A 518 25.80 2.21 -2.00
N TYR A 519 26.70 1.38 -1.46
CA TYR A 519 28.03 1.80 -1.05
C TYR A 519 28.98 0.61 -1.07
N GLU A 520 30.20 0.84 -1.53
CA GLU A 520 31.32 -0.07 -1.38
C GLU A 520 32.60 0.65 -0.96
N ALA A 521 33.32 0.06 -0.01
CA ALA A 521 34.71 0.35 0.27
C ALA A 521 35.54 -0.89 0.02
N ALA A 522 36.71 -0.74 -0.58
CA ALA A 522 37.65 -1.84 -0.74
C ALA A 522 39.08 -1.39 -0.47
N TYR A 523 39.91 -2.32 -0.01
CA TYR A 523 41.36 -2.16 -0.08
C TYR A 523 42.04 -3.44 -0.48
N ARG A 524 43.15 -3.29 -1.21
CA ARG A 524 43.95 -4.41 -1.72
C ARG A 524 45.40 -4.18 -1.34
N THR A 525 45.95 -5.10 -0.56
CA THR A 525 47.36 -5.10 -0.20
C THR A 525 48.08 -6.19 -0.99
N ASN A 526 49.20 -5.84 -1.61
CA ASN A 526 50.07 -6.78 -2.30
C ASN A 526 51.54 -6.49 -1.93
N TYR A 527 52.20 -7.43 -1.25
CA TYR A 527 53.59 -7.30 -0.78
C TYR A 527 53.89 -5.94 -0.09
N GLY A 528 52.97 -5.47 0.75
CA GLY A 528 53.11 -4.23 1.52
C GLY A 528 52.62 -2.95 0.84
N TYR A 529 52.22 -3.01 -0.43
CA TYR A 529 51.58 -1.90 -1.14
C TYR A 529 50.07 -2.01 -1.03
N THR A 530 49.39 -0.98 -0.51
CA THR A 530 47.94 -0.97 -0.33
C THR A 530 47.28 0.07 -1.23
N HIS A 531 46.31 -0.38 -2.03
CA HIS A 531 45.41 0.47 -2.82
C HIS A 531 44.04 0.50 -2.15
N TYR A 532 43.39 1.66 -2.18
CA TYR A 532 42.10 1.90 -1.54
C TYR A 532 41.07 2.32 -2.58
N TYR A 533 39.82 1.92 -2.40
CA TYR A 533 38.73 2.19 -3.33
C TYR A 533 37.46 2.55 -2.58
N ILE A 534 36.70 3.51 -3.11
CA ILE A 534 35.34 3.83 -2.67
C ILE A 534 34.46 3.85 -3.93
N ASP A 535 33.41 3.05 -3.96
CA ASP A 535 32.51 2.88 -5.10
C ASP A 535 33.29 2.70 -6.42
N ASP A 536 34.20 1.71 -6.43
CA ASP A 536 35.15 1.38 -7.50
C ASP A 536 36.14 2.49 -7.92
N THR A 537 36.13 3.63 -7.24
CA THR A 537 37.06 4.73 -7.51
C THR A 537 38.28 4.65 -6.60
N GLU A 538 39.48 4.61 -7.16
CA GLU A 538 40.72 4.58 -6.38
C GLU A 538 40.92 5.87 -5.58
N VAL A 539 41.27 5.72 -4.30
CA VAL A 539 41.54 6.79 -3.35
C VAL A 539 43.01 6.75 -2.98
N TYR A 540 43.76 7.77 -3.38
CA TYR A 540 45.23 7.77 -3.27
C TYR A 540 45.78 7.97 -1.85
N SER A 541 44.96 8.43 -0.91
CA SER A 541 45.40 8.66 0.46
C SER A 541 44.65 7.80 1.47
N LYS A 542 45.40 7.11 2.33
CA LYS A 542 44.85 6.39 3.48
C LYS A 542 43.99 7.31 4.35
N SER A 543 44.39 8.57 4.55
CA SER A 543 43.61 9.53 5.35
C SER A 543 42.23 9.82 4.78
N GLU A 544 42.06 9.81 3.46
CA GLU A 544 40.76 9.96 2.83
C GLU A 544 39.92 8.69 2.96
N PHE A 545 40.54 7.52 2.80
CA PHE A 545 39.88 6.24 3.03
C PHE A 545 39.43 6.10 4.49
N ASP A 546 40.26 6.43 5.48
CA ASP A 546 39.95 6.31 6.91
C ASP A 546 38.68 7.10 7.29
N LYS A 547 38.38 8.21 6.60
CA LYS A 547 37.20 9.05 6.86
C LYS A 547 35.89 8.45 6.36
N LYS A 548 35.93 7.57 5.36
CA LYS A 548 34.74 7.10 4.62
C LYS A 548 34.68 5.57 4.53
N GLY A 549 35.80 4.93 4.18
CA GLY A 549 35.97 3.50 3.93
C GLY A 549 35.57 2.59 5.10
N TYR A 550 35.82 3.02 6.35
CA TYR A 550 35.50 2.23 7.55
C TYR A 550 34.13 2.57 8.16
N SER A 551 33.14 2.88 7.32
CA SER A 551 31.81 3.25 7.80
C SER A 551 30.99 2.07 8.35
N VAL A 552 31.25 0.85 7.90
CA VAL A 552 30.66 -0.40 8.39
C VAL A 552 31.58 -0.99 9.46
N PRO A 553 31.04 -1.43 10.62
CA PRO A 553 31.86 -1.93 11.72
C PRO A 553 32.62 -3.20 11.35
N LEU A 554 33.67 -3.49 12.12
CA LEU A 554 34.60 -4.62 11.93
C LEU A 554 35.45 -4.57 10.66
N PHE A 555 35.18 -3.65 9.72
CA PHE A 555 35.93 -3.57 8.47
C PHE A 555 37.38 -3.09 8.67
N ASN A 556 37.60 -2.25 9.68
CA ASN A 556 38.92 -1.80 10.13
C ASN A 556 39.63 -2.81 11.07
N GLY A 557 39.01 -3.95 11.37
CA GLY A 557 39.50 -4.94 12.33
C GLY A 557 39.26 -4.60 13.80
N GLU A 558 38.57 -3.51 14.12
CA GLU A 558 38.17 -3.19 15.49
C GLU A 558 36.92 -3.99 15.89
N GLU A 559 36.83 -4.44 17.15
CA GLU A 559 35.66 -5.18 17.65
C GLU A 559 34.54 -4.28 18.22
N LYS A 560 34.81 -2.98 18.41
CA LYS A 560 33.85 -2.03 18.99
C LYS A 560 33.05 -1.32 17.91
N TYR A 561 31.75 -1.17 18.14
CA TYR A 561 30.84 -0.48 17.22
C TYR A 561 29.69 0.19 17.97
N ASP A 562 29.00 1.12 17.30
CA ASP A 562 27.80 1.76 17.83
C ASP A 562 26.60 0.81 17.74
N SER A 563 26.23 0.19 18.86
CA SER A 563 25.10 -0.74 18.96
C SER A 563 23.72 -0.10 18.78
N LYS A 564 23.62 1.24 18.76
CA LYS A 564 22.36 1.93 18.41
C LYS A 564 22.15 1.98 16.90
N THR A 565 23.24 2.01 16.15
CA THR A 565 23.22 2.11 14.68
C THR A 565 23.39 0.74 14.03
N TYR A 566 24.20 -0.15 14.62
CA TYR A 566 24.54 -1.44 14.03
C TYR A 566 24.18 -2.59 14.97
N THR A 567 23.61 -3.64 14.39
CA THR A 567 23.48 -4.96 15.01
C THR A 567 24.46 -5.89 14.31
N VAL A 568 25.40 -6.46 15.05
CA VAL A 568 26.35 -7.46 14.55
C VAL A 568 26.08 -8.78 15.26
N THR A 569 25.79 -9.81 14.48
CA THR A 569 25.42 -11.12 15.01
C THR A 569 26.38 -12.17 14.47
N PHE A 570 27.12 -12.81 15.37
CA PHE A 570 28.07 -13.87 15.02
C PHE A 570 27.36 -15.23 14.93
N LEU A 571 27.70 -16.00 13.90
CA LEU A 571 27.16 -17.34 13.65
C LEU A 571 28.22 -18.44 13.76
N GLN A 572 29.51 -18.08 13.63
CA GLN A 572 30.63 -18.97 13.86
C GLN A 572 31.79 -18.18 14.46
N ARG A 573 32.42 -18.71 15.51
CA ARG A 573 33.64 -18.17 16.11
C ARG A 573 34.49 -19.26 16.76
N LYS A 574 35.72 -18.91 17.15
CA LYS A 574 36.53 -19.74 18.07
C LYS A 574 35.79 -19.98 19.38
N LEU A 575 35.90 -21.19 19.92
CA LEU A 575 35.16 -21.63 21.11
C LEU A 575 35.34 -20.70 22.33
N LEU A 576 36.54 -20.15 22.52
CA LEU A 576 36.85 -19.22 23.62
C LEU A 576 36.15 -17.85 23.50
N LYS A 577 35.67 -17.48 22.30
CA LYS A 577 34.96 -16.24 22.01
C LYS A 577 33.46 -16.47 21.69
N ALA A 578 32.98 -17.70 21.83
CA ALA A 578 31.66 -18.13 21.37
C ALA A 578 30.54 -17.88 22.39
N GLU A 579 30.57 -16.73 23.05
CA GLU A 579 29.51 -16.32 23.96
C GLU A 579 28.20 -16.13 23.18
N ARG A 580 27.08 -16.49 23.81
CA ARG A 580 25.71 -16.19 23.31
C ARG A 580 25.33 -16.85 21.96
N MET A 581 26.03 -17.91 21.55
CA MET A 581 25.61 -18.73 20.40
C MET A 581 24.29 -19.45 20.66
N ASP A 582 24.04 -19.86 21.90
CA ASP A 582 22.76 -20.46 22.31
C ASP A 582 21.63 -19.41 22.23
N ASP A 583 21.87 -18.16 22.66
CA ASP A 583 20.90 -17.06 22.51
C ASP A 583 20.44 -16.88 21.05
N ARG A 584 21.33 -17.10 20.09
CA ARG A 584 21.02 -16.99 18.66
C ARG A 584 20.07 -18.08 18.20
N VAL A 585 20.27 -19.33 18.65
CA VAL A 585 19.33 -20.42 18.37
C VAL A 585 17.98 -20.14 19.01
N ASP A 586 17.96 -19.68 20.25
CA ASP A 586 16.73 -19.31 20.96
C ASP A 586 15.96 -18.17 20.27
N GLU A 587 16.67 -17.15 19.77
CA GLU A 587 16.07 -16.05 19.03
C GLU A 587 15.50 -16.53 17.69
N THR A 588 16.22 -17.37 16.96
CA THR A 588 15.73 -17.99 15.73
C THR A 588 14.46 -18.81 16.00
N ILE A 589 14.44 -19.66 17.02
CA ILE A 589 13.23 -20.43 17.40
C ILE A 589 12.08 -19.50 17.79
N ARG A 590 12.36 -18.41 18.53
CA ARG A 590 11.35 -17.43 18.91
C ARG A 590 10.72 -16.75 17.71
N ASN A 591 11.53 -16.35 16.73
CA ASN A 591 11.06 -15.73 15.49
C ASN A 591 10.28 -16.74 14.62
N ILE A 592 10.67 -18.01 14.58
CA ILE A 592 9.84 -19.03 13.92
C ILE A 592 8.48 -19.15 14.62
N ARG A 593 8.43 -19.06 15.95
CA ARG A 593 7.17 -19.10 16.72
C ARG A 593 6.28 -17.87 16.53
N THR A 594 6.83 -16.72 16.14
CA THR A 594 5.99 -15.56 15.75
C THR A 594 5.31 -15.80 14.41
N LEU A 595 5.94 -16.56 13.51
CA LEU A 595 5.34 -17.00 12.24
C LEU A 595 4.33 -18.14 12.44
N ASN A 596 4.66 -19.15 13.26
CA ASN A 596 3.78 -20.27 13.58
C ASN A 596 3.91 -20.70 15.04
N THR A 597 2.87 -20.44 15.83
CA THR A 597 2.85 -20.71 17.29
C THR A 597 2.91 -22.20 17.64
N SER A 598 2.62 -23.10 16.69
CA SER A 598 2.67 -24.55 16.89
C SER A 598 4.06 -25.15 16.67
N TYR A 599 5.05 -24.34 16.27
CA TYR A 599 6.41 -24.82 15.99
C TYR A 599 7.11 -25.35 17.26
N SER A 600 7.48 -26.64 17.23
CA SER A 600 8.33 -27.27 18.24
C SER A 600 9.81 -27.11 17.86
N GLY A 601 10.49 -26.23 18.58
CA GLY A 601 11.93 -25.97 18.44
C GLY A 601 12.81 -27.07 19.02
N ASP A 602 12.26 -28.21 19.41
CA ASP A 602 13.04 -29.30 19.98
C ASP A 602 14.03 -29.82 18.93
N THR A 603 15.30 -29.73 19.30
CA THR A 603 16.44 -30.34 18.63
C THR A 603 16.52 -31.79 19.09
N GLU A 604 16.23 -32.74 18.21
CA GLU A 604 16.59 -34.15 18.43
C GLU A 604 18.11 -34.34 18.57
#